data_AF-A0A818FGZ3-F1
#
_entry.id   AF-A0A818FGZ3-F1
#
_cell.length_a   1.000
_cell.length_b   1.000
_cell.length_c   1.000
_cell.angle_alpha   90.00
_cell.angle_beta   90.00
_cell.angle_gamma   90.00
#
_symmetry.space_group_name_H-M   'P 1'
#
loop_
_entity.id
_entity.type
_entity.pdbx_description
1 polymer ?
#
loop_
_entity_poly.entity_id
_entity_poly.type
_entity_poly.pdbx_seq_one_letter_code
_entity_poly.pdbx_strand_id
1 'polypeptide(L)'
;MRIKHGTVWNYSVNFYANNSRVTHDTLKSFLQHPPSTLQRVTWIGVHIRRGDFLTFFKIDTSTSYLNWAINYYRQRYVNCRFLIASDDKSYVKQHLGNFSDVFITPSIFFQGHDLAALALAEHSILTAGTYSWWTAWLAGGNVVHDLNYPVPFQNCIKEHYFPPWFLFPHNSSSKRWAPPPS
;
A
#
# COMPACT_ATOMS: atom_id res chain seq x y z
N MET A 1 -2.79 31.19 -11.72
CA MET A 1 -2.47 30.66 -13.06
C MET A 1 -3.34 29.44 -13.32
N ARG A 2 -4.27 29.52 -14.29
CA ARG A 2 -5.23 28.46 -14.64
C ARG A 2 -4.58 27.54 -15.68
N ILE A 3 -4.57 26.24 -15.45
CA ILE A 3 -4.38 25.23 -16.49
C ILE A 3 -5.61 24.32 -16.45
N LYS A 4 -6.36 24.30 -17.55
CA LYS A 4 -7.41 23.31 -17.82
C LYS A 4 -6.83 22.25 -18.74
N HIS A 5 -6.93 20.99 -18.37
CA HIS A 5 -7.41 19.86 -19.18
C HIS A 5 -7.12 18.54 -18.45
N GLY A 6 -8.13 17.69 -18.35
CA GLY A 6 -8.13 16.43 -17.59
C GLY A 6 -9.22 16.48 -16.55
N THR A 7 -10.24 15.64 -16.71
CA THR A 7 -11.39 15.51 -15.82
C THR A 7 -10.92 15.13 -14.42
N VAL A 8 -10.58 16.13 -13.60
CA VAL A 8 -10.40 15.97 -12.16
C VAL A 8 -11.79 15.66 -11.63
N TRP A 9 -11.96 14.49 -11.03
CA TRP A 9 -13.12 14.20 -10.20
C TRP A 9 -13.16 15.27 -9.12
N ASN A 10 -13.98 16.30 -9.31
CA ASN A 10 -14.30 17.30 -8.30
C ASN A 10 -15.24 16.66 -7.27
N TYR A 11 -14.75 15.63 -6.57
CA TYR A 11 -15.28 15.29 -5.26
C TYR A 11 -14.38 15.96 -4.25
N SER A 12 -14.53 17.27 -4.09
CA SER A 12 -14.18 17.90 -2.82
C SER A 12 -15.17 17.35 -1.78
N VAL A 13 -14.79 16.25 -1.11
CA VAL A 13 -15.39 15.93 0.19
C VAL A 13 -14.94 17.06 1.10
N ASN A 14 -15.82 18.04 1.27
CA ASN A 14 -15.64 19.11 2.22
C ASN A 14 -15.59 18.49 3.62
N PHE A 15 -14.40 18.15 4.12
CA PHE A 15 -14.16 17.79 5.51
C PHE A 15 -14.23 19.03 6.41
N TYR A 16 -15.31 19.81 6.28
CA TYR A 16 -15.73 20.74 7.33
C TYR A 16 -16.65 19.97 8.27
N ALA A 17 -16.11 18.91 8.90
CA ALA A 17 -16.73 18.36 10.09
C ALA A 17 -16.52 19.40 11.20
N ASN A 18 -17.56 20.19 11.48
CA ASN A 18 -17.71 21.07 12.65
C ASN A 18 -16.68 20.80 13.75
N ASN A 19 -15.56 21.55 13.78
CA ASN A 19 -14.51 21.52 14.83
C ASN A 19 -14.09 20.15 15.40
N SER A 20 -14.33 19.05 14.69
CA SER A 20 -14.07 17.69 15.16
C SER A 20 -12.88 17.13 14.40
N ARG A 21 -11.85 16.74 15.14
CA ARG A 21 -10.65 16.11 14.57
C ARG A 21 -11.06 14.82 13.87
N VAL A 22 -10.90 14.77 12.55
CA VAL A 22 -11.04 13.52 11.79
C VAL A 22 -9.86 12.62 12.16
N THR A 23 -10.14 11.46 12.74
CA THR A 23 -9.12 10.47 13.05
C THR A 23 -8.88 9.55 11.85
N HIS A 24 -7.77 8.82 11.89
CA HIS A 24 -7.47 7.78 10.93
C HIS A 24 -8.62 6.77 10.79
N ASP A 25 -9.14 6.28 11.92
CA ASP A 25 -10.19 5.26 11.96
C ASP A 25 -11.53 5.77 11.40
N THR A 26 -11.90 7.01 11.73
CA THR A 26 -13.13 7.61 11.18
C THR A 26 -13.04 7.77 9.66
N LEU A 27 -11.90 8.26 9.16
CA LEU A 27 -11.69 8.42 7.72
C LEU A 27 -11.69 7.06 7.02
N LYS A 28 -10.98 6.08 7.57
CA LYS A 28 -10.90 4.73 7.02
C LYS A 28 -12.26 4.02 7.01
N SER A 29 -13.02 4.13 8.09
CA SER A 29 -14.39 3.60 8.16
C SER A 29 -15.29 4.20 7.08
N PHE A 30 -15.18 5.51 6.83
CA PHE A 30 -15.92 6.17 5.75
C PHE A 30 -15.51 5.65 4.36
N LEU A 31 -14.21 5.43 4.11
CA LEU A 31 -13.73 4.87 2.84
C LEU A 31 -14.22 3.43 2.61
N GLN A 32 -14.29 2.63 3.67
CA GLN A 32 -14.76 1.24 3.65
C GLN A 32 -16.28 1.12 3.56
N HIS A 33 -17.00 2.07 4.14
CA HIS A 33 -18.46 2.10 4.21
C HIS A 33 -19.02 3.40 3.63
N PRO A 34 -18.77 3.68 2.34
CA PRO A 34 -19.28 4.89 1.73
C PRO A 34 -20.83 4.80 1.62
N PRO A 35 -21.52 5.96 1.55
CA PRO A 35 -22.95 6.00 1.25
C PRO A 35 -23.30 5.18 0.01
N SER A 36 -24.52 4.63 -0.05
CA SER A 36 -24.98 3.75 -1.15
C SER A 36 -24.94 4.40 -2.54
N THR A 37 -24.89 5.72 -2.62
CA THR A 37 -24.75 6.50 -3.86
C THR A 37 -23.33 6.51 -4.40
N LEU A 38 -22.34 6.10 -3.61
CA LEU A 38 -20.94 6.01 -4.00
C LEU A 38 -20.54 4.53 -4.14
N GLN A 39 -19.91 4.20 -5.25
CA GLN A 39 -19.38 2.87 -5.46
C GLN A 39 -18.21 2.61 -4.49
N ARG A 40 -18.30 1.52 -3.71
CA ARG A 40 -17.21 1.09 -2.84
C ARG A 40 -15.98 0.71 -3.69
N VAL A 41 -14.84 1.27 -3.32
CA VAL A 41 -13.52 0.95 -3.87
C VAL A 41 -12.69 0.32 -2.75
N THR A 42 -12.02 -0.79 -3.04
CA THR A 42 -11.01 -1.36 -2.14
C THR A 42 -9.64 -0.79 -2.49
N TRP A 43 -9.06 -0.01 -1.61
CA TRP A 43 -7.73 0.55 -1.74
C TRP A 43 -6.68 -0.42 -1.21
N ILE A 44 -5.66 -0.65 -2.03
CA ILE A 44 -4.51 -1.47 -1.72
C ILE A 44 -3.28 -0.56 -1.66
N GLY A 45 -2.67 -0.46 -0.48
CA GLY A 45 -1.44 0.30 -0.28
C GLY A 45 -0.25 -0.51 -0.76
N VAL A 46 0.55 0.04 -1.66
CA VAL A 46 1.74 -0.63 -2.21
C VAL A 46 2.97 0.17 -1.80
N HIS A 47 3.87 -0.46 -1.05
CA HIS A 47 5.17 0.14 -0.75
C HIS A 47 6.30 -0.60 -1.49
N ILE A 48 6.98 0.13 -2.37
CA ILE A 48 8.11 -0.36 -3.16
C ILE A 48 9.38 0.32 -2.67
N ARG A 49 10.23 -0.43 -1.96
CA ARG A 49 11.55 -0.01 -1.51
C ARG A 49 12.58 -0.49 -2.51
N ARG A 50 13.31 0.43 -3.14
CA ARG A 50 14.30 0.09 -4.16
C ARG A 50 15.62 0.82 -3.99
N GLY A 51 15.63 2.09 -3.61
CA GLY A 51 16.84 2.95 -3.65
C GLY A 51 18.10 2.34 -3.03
N ASP A 52 18.20 2.33 -1.70
CA ASP A 52 19.32 1.73 -0.97
C ASP A 52 19.39 0.20 -1.10
N PHE A 53 18.26 -0.46 -1.25
CA PHE A 53 18.15 -1.92 -1.45
C PHE A 53 18.87 -2.39 -2.73
N LEU A 54 18.63 -1.70 -3.83
CA LEU A 54 19.27 -1.99 -5.11
C LEU A 54 20.74 -1.56 -5.10
N THR A 55 21.02 -0.37 -4.56
CA THR A 55 22.37 0.21 -4.67
C THR A 55 23.37 -0.45 -3.72
N PHE A 56 23.01 -0.65 -2.44
CA PHE A 56 23.89 -1.20 -1.41
C PHE A 56 23.72 -2.70 -1.22
N PHE A 57 22.48 -3.19 -1.16
CA PHE A 57 22.21 -4.60 -0.83
C PHE A 57 22.10 -5.51 -2.07
N LYS A 58 22.06 -4.94 -3.28
CA LYS A 58 21.85 -5.65 -4.55
C LYS A 58 20.57 -6.48 -4.57
N ILE A 59 19.57 -6.06 -3.80
CA ILE A 59 18.24 -6.65 -3.76
C ILE A 59 17.33 -5.78 -4.59
N ASP A 60 16.83 -6.31 -5.70
CA ASP A 60 15.81 -5.64 -6.50
C ASP A 60 14.43 -6.22 -6.20
N THR A 61 13.42 -5.37 -6.34
CA THR A 61 12.03 -5.83 -6.30
C THR A 61 11.70 -6.47 -7.64
N SER A 62 11.27 -7.73 -7.62
CA SER A 62 10.88 -8.40 -8.86
C SER A 62 9.61 -7.79 -9.46
N THR A 63 9.66 -7.35 -10.72
CA THR A 63 8.48 -6.94 -11.48
C THR A 63 7.45 -8.08 -11.61
N SER A 64 7.91 -9.33 -11.66
CA SER A 64 6.99 -10.49 -11.70
C SER A 64 6.21 -10.64 -10.39
N TYR A 65 6.86 -10.38 -9.25
CA TYR A 65 6.19 -10.34 -7.95
C TYR A 65 5.14 -9.23 -7.90
N LEU A 66 5.50 -8.00 -8.30
CA LEU A 66 4.57 -6.87 -8.29
C LEU A 66 3.34 -7.14 -9.15
N ASN A 67 3.53 -7.67 -10.37
CA ASN A 67 2.43 -8.04 -11.26
C ASN A 67 1.55 -9.13 -10.67
N TRP A 68 2.15 -10.16 -10.07
CA TRP A 68 1.41 -11.23 -9.40
C TRP A 68 0.60 -10.70 -8.21
N ALA A 69 1.21 -9.87 -7.36
CA ALA A 69 0.57 -9.31 -6.16
C ALA A 69 -0.59 -8.36 -6.51
N ILE A 70 -0.43 -7.54 -7.55
CA ILE A 70 -1.52 -6.70 -8.07
C ILE A 70 -2.67 -7.58 -8.59
N ASN A 71 -2.36 -8.60 -9.38
CA ASN A 71 -3.37 -9.51 -9.92
C ASN A 71 -4.06 -10.34 -8.83
N TYR A 72 -3.35 -10.71 -7.76
CA TYR A 72 -3.91 -11.40 -6.59
C TYR A 72 -5.10 -10.62 -5.99
N TYR A 73 -4.99 -9.29 -5.88
CA TYR A 73 -6.06 -8.44 -5.36
C TYR A 73 -7.14 -8.16 -6.40
N ARG A 74 -6.79 -7.95 -7.68
CA ARG A 74 -7.78 -7.79 -8.76
C ARG A 74 -8.72 -8.99 -8.89
N GLN A 75 -8.23 -10.20 -8.65
CA GLN A 75 -9.05 -11.42 -8.66
C GLN A 75 -10.02 -11.53 -7.48
N ARG A 76 -9.76 -10.80 -6.37
CA ARG A 76 -10.54 -10.86 -5.13
C ARG A 76 -11.52 -9.71 -4.97
N TYR A 77 -11.20 -8.57 -5.56
CA TYR A 77 -11.96 -7.34 -5.41
C TYR A 77 -12.33 -6.80 -6.78
N VAL A 78 -13.63 -6.84 -7.09
CA VAL A 78 -14.20 -6.38 -8.38
C VAL A 78 -13.84 -4.92 -8.69
N ASN A 79 -13.71 -4.09 -7.65
CA ASN A 79 -13.37 -2.67 -7.76
C ASN A 79 -12.25 -2.32 -6.77
N CYS A 80 -11.00 -2.68 -7.10
CA CYS A 80 -9.83 -2.26 -6.32
C CYS A 80 -8.97 -1.23 -7.05
N ARG A 81 -8.22 -0.45 -6.26
CA ARG A 81 -7.23 0.51 -6.74
C ARG A 81 -5.96 0.40 -5.91
N PHE A 82 -4.83 0.74 -6.51
CA PHE A 82 -3.51 0.61 -5.91
C PHE A 82 -2.90 1.98 -5.70
N LEU A 83 -2.62 2.35 -4.45
CA LEU A 83 -1.89 3.56 -4.12
C LEU A 83 -0.44 3.19 -3.81
N ILE A 84 0.49 3.66 -4.64
CA ILE A 84 1.89 3.26 -4.59
C ILE A 84 2.76 4.39 -4.05
N ALA A 85 3.45 4.13 -2.95
CA ALA A 85 4.58 4.93 -2.50
C ALA A 85 5.90 4.18 -2.77
N SER A 86 6.93 4.92 -3.16
CA SER A 86 8.23 4.37 -3.51
C SER A 86 9.31 5.43 -3.36
N ASP A 87 10.51 5.00 -2.98
CA ASP A 87 11.72 5.83 -3.06
C ASP A 87 12.31 5.89 -4.48
N ASP A 88 11.76 5.10 -5.41
CA ASP A 88 12.04 5.13 -6.84
C ASP A 88 10.72 5.23 -7.64
N LYS A 89 10.11 6.42 -7.62
CA LYS A 89 8.84 6.69 -8.35
C LYS A 89 9.02 6.59 -9.87
N SER A 90 10.24 6.77 -10.40
CA SER A 90 10.53 6.63 -11.83
C SER A 90 10.40 5.18 -12.27
N TYR A 91 10.97 4.24 -11.50
CA TYR A 91 10.80 2.82 -11.72
C TYR A 91 9.33 2.41 -11.72
N VAL A 92 8.55 2.89 -10.75
CA VAL A 92 7.11 2.59 -10.68
C VAL A 92 6.37 3.10 -11.91
N LYS A 93 6.63 4.33 -12.35
CA LYS A 93 6.01 4.88 -13.57
C LYS A 93 6.31 4.02 -14.80
N GLN A 94 7.57 3.59 -14.95
CA GLN A 94 8.00 2.79 -16.09
C GLN A 94 7.32 1.41 -16.13
N HIS A 95 7.16 0.75 -14.98
CA HIS A 95 6.72 -0.65 -14.93
C HIS A 95 5.22 -0.82 -14.64
N LEU A 96 4.62 0.09 -13.89
CA LEU A 96 3.23 0.00 -13.39
C LEU A 96 2.36 1.19 -13.79
N GLY A 97 2.94 2.27 -14.35
CA GLY A 97 2.22 3.52 -14.62
C GLY A 97 1.17 3.44 -15.73
N ASN A 98 1.17 2.37 -16.53
CA ASN A 98 0.19 2.16 -17.59
C ASN A 98 -1.12 1.54 -17.10
N PHE A 99 -1.19 1.10 -15.84
CA PHE A 99 -2.40 0.53 -15.25
C PHE A 99 -3.34 1.64 -14.78
N SER A 100 -4.58 1.65 -15.27
CA SER A 100 -5.57 2.70 -14.96
C SER A 100 -6.04 2.70 -13.49
N ASP A 101 -5.84 1.60 -12.78
CA ASP A 101 -6.15 1.40 -11.37
C ASP A 101 -4.93 1.65 -10.44
N VAL A 102 -3.80 2.09 -11.00
CA VAL A 102 -2.57 2.41 -10.25
C VAL A 102 -2.41 3.92 -10.09
N PHE A 103 -2.18 4.36 -8.86
CA PHE A 103 -1.96 5.75 -8.47
C PHE A 103 -0.65 5.84 -7.73
N ILE A 104 0.25 6.73 -8.16
CA ILE A 104 1.54 6.94 -7.49
C ILE A 104 1.43 8.18 -6.60
N THR A 105 1.94 8.11 -5.37
CA THR A 105 1.90 9.26 -4.47
C THR A 105 2.65 10.46 -5.07
N PRO A 106 2.19 11.69 -4.83
CA PRO A 106 2.82 12.89 -5.37
C PRO A 106 4.31 12.98 -5.07
N SER A 107 5.11 13.57 -5.97
CA SER A 107 6.55 13.77 -5.71
C SER A 107 6.83 14.69 -4.53
N ILE A 108 5.87 15.53 -4.14
CA ILE A 108 5.99 16.43 -2.97
C ILE A 108 5.77 15.71 -1.63
N PHE A 109 5.28 14.45 -1.66
CA PHE A 109 5.09 13.69 -0.44
C PHE A 109 6.43 13.28 0.16
N PHE A 110 6.64 13.67 1.42
CA PHE A 110 7.65 13.09 2.30
C PHE A 110 7.19 11.74 2.88
N GLN A 111 8.11 11.03 3.53
CA GLN A 111 7.88 9.69 4.09
C GLN A 111 6.68 9.64 5.05
N GLY A 112 6.43 10.70 5.83
CA GLY A 112 5.25 10.75 6.69
C GLY A 112 3.92 10.82 5.93
N HIS A 113 3.91 11.53 4.80
CA HIS A 113 2.72 11.63 3.93
C HIS A 113 2.42 10.30 3.24
N ASP A 114 3.46 9.64 2.73
CA ASP A 114 3.35 8.30 2.14
C ASP A 114 2.82 7.29 3.18
N LEU A 115 3.33 7.35 4.43
CA LEU A 115 2.91 6.46 5.50
C LEU A 115 1.43 6.68 5.85
N ALA A 116 1.02 7.93 6.00
CA ALA A 116 -0.37 8.28 6.31
C ALA A 116 -1.33 7.87 5.19
N ALA A 117 -0.93 8.06 3.93
CA ALA A 117 -1.74 7.68 2.78
C ALA A 117 -1.87 6.16 2.64
N LEU A 118 -0.78 5.41 2.82
CA LEU A 118 -0.80 3.94 2.76
C LEU A 118 -1.54 3.30 3.94
N ALA A 119 -1.48 3.90 5.14
CA ALA A 119 -2.21 3.40 6.30
C ALA A 119 -3.74 3.41 6.09
N LEU A 120 -4.25 4.32 5.25
CA LEU A 120 -5.69 4.43 4.96
C LEU A 120 -6.21 3.30 4.07
N ALA A 121 -5.33 2.57 3.40
CA ALA A 121 -5.72 1.44 2.58
C ALA A 121 -6.32 0.29 3.41
N GLU A 122 -7.15 -0.54 2.79
CA GLU A 122 -7.72 -1.73 3.41
C GLU A 122 -6.72 -2.88 3.48
N HIS A 123 -5.82 -3.00 2.51
CA HIS A 123 -4.85 -4.09 2.38
C HIS A 123 -3.51 -3.56 1.88
N SER A 124 -2.47 -4.41 1.90
CA SER A 124 -1.15 -3.99 1.45
C SER A 124 -0.42 -4.99 0.56
N ILE A 125 0.43 -4.44 -0.30
CA ILE A 125 1.49 -5.13 -1.03
C ILE A 125 2.81 -4.51 -0.60
N LEU A 126 3.72 -5.34 -0.09
CA LEU A 126 4.98 -4.88 0.47
C LEU A 126 6.17 -5.48 -0.27
N THR A 127 7.21 -4.67 -0.35
CA THR A 127 8.59 -5.10 -0.60
C THR A 127 9.39 -5.01 0.70
N ALA A 128 10.67 -5.37 0.68
CA ALA A 128 11.49 -5.42 1.87
C ALA A 128 11.63 -4.06 2.61
N GLY A 129 11.79 -4.11 3.94
CA GLY A 129 12.11 -2.95 4.78
C GLY A 129 11.10 -2.67 5.89
N THR A 130 11.59 -2.09 6.99
CA THR A 130 10.77 -1.76 8.18
C THR A 130 9.70 -0.72 7.89
N TYR A 131 9.96 0.21 6.96
CA TYR A 131 8.96 1.17 6.52
C TYR A 131 7.75 0.47 5.88
N SER A 132 7.99 -0.48 4.97
CA SER A 132 6.93 -1.32 4.38
C SER A 132 6.12 -2.03 5.46
N TRP A 133 6.81 -2.56 6.48
CA TRP A 133 6.14 -3.27 7.56
C TRP A 133 5.16 -2.37 8.33
N TRP A 134 5.59 -1.14 8.69
CA TRP A 134 4.74 -0.20 9.40
C TRP A 134 3.54 0.29 8.59
N THR A 135 3.66 0.45 7.27
CA THR A 135 2.52 0.84 6.43
C THR A 135 1.43 -0.22 6.47
N ALA A 136 1.79 -1.49 6.39
CA ALA A 136 0.84 -2.61 6.49
C ALA A 136 0.25 -2.77 7.88
N TRP A 137 1.07 -2.63 8.92
CA TRP A 137 0.61 -2.71 10.31
C TRP A 137 -0.50 -1.69 10.58
N LEU A 138 -0.29 -0.44 10.16
CA LEU A 138 -1.28 0.63 10.29
C LEU A 138 -2.49 0.42 9.37
N ALA A 139 -2.29 -0.20 8.20
CA ALA A 139 -3.37 -0.59 7.31
C ALA A 139 -4.25 -1.71 7.88
N GLY A 140 -3.70 -2.63 8.68
CA GLY A 140 -4.49 -3.61 9.43
C GLY A 140 -5.34 -4.57 8.59
N GLY A 141 -4.87 -4.94 7.40
CA GLY A 141 -5.57 -5.85 6.48
C GLY A 141 -4.73 -7.03 6.03
N ASN A 142 -5.14 -7.67 4.93
CA ASN A 142 -4.30 -8.69 4.30
C ASN A 142 -3.04 -8.04 3.73
N VAL A 143 -1.92 -8.75 3.85
CA VAL A 143 -0.63 -8.30 3.32
C VAL A 143 -0.10 -9.35 2.37
N VAL A 144 0.29 -8.91 1.18
CA VAL A 144 1.12 -9.69 0.27
C VAL A 144 2.54 -9.15 0.37
N HIS A 145 3.53 -9.99 0.65
CA HIS A 145 4.91 -9.57 0.85
C HIS A 145 5.90 -10.32 -0.07
N ASP A 146 6.92 -9.62 -0.57
CA ASP A 146 8.00 -10.19 -1.37
C ASP A 146 8.91 -11.08 -0.49
N LEU A 147 9.27 -12.28 -0.91
CA LEU A 147 10.13 -13.16 -0.11
C LEU A 147 11.59 -12.67 -0.02
N ASN A 148 11.94 -11.63 -0.78
CA ASN A 148 13.26 -11.02 -0.79
C ASN A 148 13.61 -10.45 0.59
N TYR A 149 14.40 -11.22 1.34
CA TYR A 149 14.81 -10.91 2.70
C TYR A 149 16.13 -10.12 2.67
N PRO A 150 16.19 -8.92 3.28
CA PRO A 150 17.44 -8.18 3.34
C PRO A 150 18.49 -8.98 4.10
N VAL A 151 19.65 -9.17 3.47
CA VAL A 151 20.83 -9.89 4.00
C VAL A 151 21.22 -9.53 5.45
N PRO A 152 21.10 -8.28 5.93
CA PRO A 152 21.40 -7.94 7.34
C PRO A 152 20.54 -8.66 8.38
N PHE A 153 19.41 -9.24 7.97
CA PHE A 153 18.49 -9.93 8.87
C PHE A 153 18.61 -11.45 8.80
N GLN A 154 19.57 -12.04 8.06
CA GLN A 154 19.75 -13.50 7.97
C GLN A 154 19.85 -14.21 9.34
N ASN A 155 20.28 -13.50 10.39
CA ASN A 155 20.36 -14.00 11.76
C ASN A 155 19.09 -13.75 12.59
N CYS A 156 18.08 -13.09 12.04
CA CYS A 156 16.78 -12.90 12.69
C CYS A 156 15.86 -14.08 12.40
N ILE A 157 15.12 -14.49 13.43
CA ILE A 157 14.04 -15.48 13.29
C ILE A 157 12.98 -14.87 12.36
N LYS A 158 12.72 -15.57 11.25
CA LYS A 158 11.86 -15.10 10.16
C LYS A 158 10.46 -14.73 10.67
N GLU A 159 9.96 -15.51 11.63
CA GLU A 159 8.66 -15.37 12.28
C GLU A 159 8.54 -14.11 13.14
N HIS A 160 9.66 -13.53 13.60
CA HIS A 160 9.65 -12.26 14.33
C HIS A 160 9.50 -11.06 13.38
N TYR A 161 10.00 -11.19 12.16
CA TYR A 161 9.95 -10.13 11.16
C TYR A 161 8.70 -10.21 10.29
N PHE A 162 8.24 -11.43 10.01
CA PHE A 162 7.06 -11.72 9.22
C PHE A 162 5.97 -12.30 10.09
N PRO A 163 5.02 -11.46 10.52
CA PRO A 163 3.86 -11.95 11.23
C PRO A 163 3.10 -13.02 10.43
N PRO A 164 2.40 -13.94 11.11
CA PRO A 164 1.74 -15.10 10.48
C PRO A 164 0.56 -14.76 9.54
N TRP A 165 0.17 -13.48 9.47
CA TRP A 165 -0.90 -12.99 8.59
C TRP A 165 -0.37 -12.43 7.25
N PHE A 166 0.95 -12.41 7.05
CA PHE A 166 1.53 -12.12 5.74
C PHE A 166 1.32 -13.30 4.79
N LEU A 167 0.88 -12.98 3.58
CA LEU A 167 0.80 -13.90 2.44
C LEU A 167 2.06 -13.77 1.59
N PHE A 168 2.59 -14.91 1.19
CA PHE A 168 3.75 -14.99 0.29
C PHE A 168 3.35 -15.71 -1.00
N PRO A 169 4.00 -15.41 -2.14
CA PRO A 169 3.65 -15.98 -3.45
C PRO A 169 3.56 -17.51 -3.51
N HIS A 170 4.29 -18.23 -2.65
CA HIS A 170 4.33 -19.69 -2.59
C HIS A 170 3.64 -20.29 -1.36
N ASN A 171 2.95 -19.48 -0.54
CA ASN A 171 2.23 -19.95 0.64
C ASN A 171 0.79 -19.44 0.61
N SER A 172 -0.13 -20.28 0.15
CA SER A 172 -1.55 -19.95 -0.07
C SER A 172 -2.39 -19.95 1.22
N SER A 173 -1.81 -20.31 2.37
CA SER A 173 -2.49 -20.29 3.67
C SER A 173 -1.89 -19.22 4.59
N SER A 174 -2.47 -18.02 4.62
CA SER A 174 -2.24 -17.07 5.73
C SER A 174 -3.32 -17.15 6.78
N LYS A 175 -2.96 -16.79 8.02
CA LYS A 175 -3.95 -16.48 9.06
C LYS A 175 -4.51 -15.07 8.82
N ARG A 176 -5.76 -14.82 9.20
CA ARG A 176 -6.35 -13.46 9.14
C ARG A 176 -5.57 -12.53 10.08
N TRP A 177 -5.34 -11.28 9.67
CA TRP A 177 -4.77 -10.26 10.55
C TRP A 177 -5.54 -10.17 11.86
N ALA A 178 -4.80 -10.11 12.96
CA ALA A 178 -5.31 -9.81 14.29
C ALA A 178 -4.34 -8.83 14.96
N PRO A 179 -4.84 -7.76 15.61
CA PRO A 179 -3.98 -6.87 16.38
C PRO A 179 -3.29 -7.66 17.51
N PRO A 180 -2.10 -7.25 17.96
CA PRO A 180 -1.45 -7.88 19.11
C PRO A 180 -2.33 -7.68 20.36
N PRO A 181 -2.33 -8.65 21.29
CA PRO A 181 -3.04 -8.49 22.54
C PRO A 181 -2.49 -7.27 23.31
N SER A 182 -3.42 -6.48 23.85
CA SER A 182 -3.16 -5.31 24.71
C SER A 182 -2.55 -5.69 26.05
#